data_AF-A0A939DN38-F1
#
_entry.id   AF-A0A939DN38-F1
#
_cell.length_a   1.000
_cell.length_b   1.000
_cell.length_c   1.000
_cell.angle_alpha   90.00
_cell.angle_beta   90.00
_cell.angle_gamma   90.00
#
_symmetry.space_group_name_H-M   'P 1'
#
loop_
_entity.id
_entity.type
_entity.pdbx_description
1 polymer ?
#
loop_
_entity_poly.entity_id
_entity_poly.type
_entity_poly.pdbx_seq_one_letter_code
_entity_poly.pdbx_strand_id
1 'polypeptide(L)'
;MNSSSPGQSGQESFADSIKLLAAALSELAAAYKDQTKCVGRIARTEWRLSVRAVVLALICMICFGSLLGAFWLSGLLLLTLALHAVSASWLLSISTTLLLQLLMLVYLVRTLHRLFARVGFSQTQQAARHLVSLPIQKAPEHAG
;
A
#
# COMPACT_ATOMS: atom_id res chain seq x y z
N MET A 1 -69.73 8.21 31.98
CA MET A 1 -69.12 7.77 30.71
C MET A 1 -67.69 8.29 30.69
N ASN A 2 -66.72 7.43 31.00
CA ASN A 2 -65.32 7.82 31.06
C ASN A 2 -64.61 7.48 29.74
N SER A 3 -63.96 8.51 29.19
CA SER A 3 -62.74 8.50 28.38
C SER A 3 -62.54 7.42 27.31
N SER A 4 -62.31 7.84 26.06
CA SER A 4 -61.20 7.36 25.23
C SER A 4 -61.03 8.29 24.02
N SER A 5 -60.10 9.22 24.14
CA SER A 5 -59.67 10.08 23.05
C SER A 5 -58.87 9.24 22.03
N PRO A 6 -59.19 9.26 20.72
CA PRO A 6 -58.53 8.44 19.71
C PRO A 6 -57.08 8.86 19.38
N GLY A 7 -56.49 9.77 20.16
CA GLY A 7 -55.12 10.28 19.96
C GLY A 7 -54.03 9.63 20.83
N GLN A 8 -54.36 8.83 21.86
CA GLN A 8 -53.35 8.29 22.80
C GLN A 8 -52.66 6.99 22.31
N SER A 9 -53.39 6.08 21.65
CA SER A 9 -52.86 4.75 21.28
C SER A 9 -51.76 4.79 20.21
N GLY A 10 -51.85 5.72 19.25
CA GLY A 10 -50.83 5.89 18.22
C GLY A 10 -49.55 6.55 18.72
N GLN A 11 -49.66 7.43 19.73
CA GLN A 11 -48.52 8.17 20.28
C GLN A 11 -47.70 7.30 21.25
N GLU A 12 -48.36 6.42 22.02
CA GLU A 12 -47.69 5.41 22.85
C GLU A 12 -46.96 4.34 22.01
N SER A 13 -47.57 3.89 20.90
CA SER A 13 -46.94 2.91 20.00
C SER A 13 -45.70 3.47 19.28
N PHE A 14 -45.71 4.75 18.92
CA PHE A 14 -44.54 5.43 18.35
C PHE A 14 -43.43 5.64 19.40
N ALA A 15 -43.80 6.04 20.62
CA ALA A 15 -42.84 6.20 21.72
C ALA A 15 -42.16 4.87 22.12
N ASP A 16 -42.91 3.76 22.11
CA ASP A 16 -42.33 2.44 22.36
C ASP A 16 -41.45 1.97 21.20
N SER A 17 -41.79 2.29 19.96
CA SER A 17 -40.95 1.99 18.79
C SER A 17 -39.60 2.73 18.84
N ILE A 18 -39.62 3.99 19.29
CA ILE A 18 -38.41 4.81 19.51
C ILE A 18 -37.55 4.22 20.63
N LYS A 19 -38.17 3.77 21.74
CA LYS A 19 -37.45 3.11 22.84
C LYS A 19 -36.81 1.79 22.40
N LEU A 20 -37.52 1.00 21.61
CA LEU A 20 -37.00 -0.28 21.10
C LEU A 20 -35.82 -0.06 20.15
N LEU A 21 -35.90 0.97 19.30
CA LEU A 21 -34.81 1.36 18.40
C LEU A 21 -33.59 1.90 19.18
N ALA A 22 -33.81 2.71 20.21
CA ALA A 22 -32.75 3.24 21.07
C ALA A 22 -32.03 2.13 21.84
N ALA A 23 -32.77 1.13 22.34
CA ALA A 23 -32.20 -0.05 22.98
C ALA A 23 -31.33 -0.85 22.00
N ALA A 24 -31.82 -1.11 20.78
CA ALA A 24 -31.08 -1.81 19.74
C ALA A 24 -29.80 -1.05 19.30
N LEU A 25 -29.88 0.28 19.18
CA LEU A 25 -28.72 1.13 18.87
C LEU A 25 -27.67 1.11 19.99
N SER A 26 -28.10 1.04 21.26
CA SER A 26 -27.20 0.98 22.41
C SER A 26 -26.45 -0.35 22.49
N GLU A 27 -27.10 -1.47 22.17
CA GLU A 27 -26.45 -2.78 22.05
C GLU A 27 -25.50 -2.82 20.87
N LEU A 28 -25.88 -2.24 19.72
CA LEU A 28 -25.03 -2.19 18.55
C LEU A 28 -23.77 -1.34 18.81
N ALA A 29 -23.92 -0.21 19.51
CA ALA A 29 -22.80 0.62 19.93
C ALA A 29 -21.88 -0.08 20.93
N ALA A 30 -22.44 -0.86 21.87
CA ALA A 30 -21.67 -1.66 22.80
C ALA A 30 -20.89 -2.79 22.08
N ALA A 31 -21.53 -3.48 21.14
CA ALA A 31 -20.90 -4.51 20.32
C ALA A 31 -19.79 -3.95 19.42
N TYR A 32 -19.99 -2.76 18.83
CA TYR A 32 -18.96 -2.05 18.05
C TYR A 32 -17.77 -1.63 18.91
N LYS A 33 -18.01 -1.20 20.15
CA LYS A 33 -16.95 -0.83 21.10
C LYS A 33 -16.07 -2.01 21.49
N ASP A 34 -16.61 -3.23 21.48
CA ASP A 34 -15.82 -4.43 21.72
C ASP A 34 -15.16 -4.99 20.45
N GLN A 35 -15.80 -4.89 19.29
CA GLN A 35 -15.14 -5.20 18.01
C GLN A 35 -13.92 -4.30 17.75
N THR A 36 -14.01 -3.01 18.06
CA THR A 36 -12.87 -2.07 17.87
C THR A 36 -11.66 -2.42 18.74
N LYS A 37 -11.86 -2.95 19.95
CA LYS A 37 -10.77 -3.43 20.82
C LYS A 37 -10.13 -4.72 20.28
N CYS A 38 -10.94 -5.65 19.77
CA CYS A 38 -10.44 -6.88 19.15
C CYS A 38 -9.68 -6.59 17.84
N VAL A 39 -10.23 -5.74 16.98
CA VAL A 39 -9.58 -5.29 15.73
C VAL A 39 -8.28 -4.55 16.03
N GLY A 40 -8.21 -3.70 17.05
CA GLY A 40 -6.97 -3.03 17.45
C GLY A 40 -5.87 -3.99 17.91
N ARG A 41 -6.23 -5.07 18.60
CA ARG A 41 -5.28 -6.12 19.02
C ARG A 41 -4.82 -6.99 17.85
N ILE A 42 -5.74 -7.39 16.96
CA ILE A 42 -5.42 -8.16 15.75
C ILE A 42 -4.53 -7.32 14.84
N ALA A 43 -4.92 -6.07 14.56
CA ALA A 43 -4.14 -5.13 13.78
C ALA A 43 -2.73 -4.95 14.35
N ARG A 44 -2.56 -4.74 15.66
CA ARG A 44 -1.21 -4.57 16.25
C ARG A 44 -0.35 -5.84 16.18
N THR A 45 -0.98 -7.01 16.23
CA THR A 45 -0.29 -8.31 16.17
C THR A 45 0.09 -8.66 14.74
N GLU A 46 -0.83 -8.53 13.79
CA GLU A 46 -0.59 -8.68 12.35
C GLU A 46 0.40 -7.63 11.84
N TRP A 47 0.33 -6.40 12.35
CA TRP A 47 1.26 -5.34 12.00
C TRP A 47 2.70 -5.68 12.38
N ARG A 48 2.92 -6.27 13.55
CA ARG A 48 4.27 -6.68 13.98
C ARG A 48 4.82 -7.79 13.09
N LEU A 49 3.97 -8.74 12.68
CA LEU A 49 4.35 -9.82 11.78
C LEU A 49 4.65 -9.29 10.37
N SER A 50 3.79 -8.41 9.85
CA SER A 50 3.92 -7.73 8.56
C SER A 50 5.18 -6.86 8.49
N VAL A 51 5.44 -6.06 9.53
CA VAL A 51 6.67 -5.23 9.61
C VAL A 51 7.91 -6.10 9.62
N ARG A 52 7.92 -7.22 10.36
CA ARG A 52 9.07 -8.14 10.33
C ARG A 52 9.27 -8.77 8.96
N ALA A 53 8.21 -9.19 8.29
CA ALA A 53 8.30 -9.72 6.92
C ALA A 53 8.83 -8.66 5.94
N VAL A 54 8.37 -7.41 6.05
CA VAL A 54 8.86 -6.28 5.25
C VAL A 54 10.34 -6.01 5.50
N VAL A 55 10.78 -6.02 6.77
CA VAL A 55 12.20 -5.84 7.11
C VAL A 55 13.05 -6.96 6.53
N LEU A 56 12.62 -8.23 6.63
CA LEU A 56 13.33 -9.34 5.99
C LEU A 56 13.38 -9.19 4.47
N ALA A 57 12.28 -8.77 3.84
CA ALA A 57 12.25 -8.51 2.41
C ALA A 57 13.22 -7.40 2.00
N LEU A 58 13.30 -6.30 2.77
CA LEU A 58 14.27 -5.22 2.56
C LEU A 58 15.71 -5.71 2.70
N ILE A 59 16.02 -6.50 3.73
CA ILE A 59 17.35 -7.10 3.91
C ILE A 59 17.70 -8.00 2.72
N CYS A 60 16.77 -8.86 2.29
CA CYS A 60 16.96 -9.69 1.10
C CYS A 60 17.19 -8.84 -0.15
N MET A 61 16.45 -7.75 -0.34
CA MET A 61 16.62 -6.79 -1.43
C MET A 61 18.02 -6.17 -1.42
N ILE A 62 18.48 -5.72 -0.26
CA ILE A 62 19.82 -5.11 -0.10
C ILE A 62 20.92 -6.13 -0.33
N CYS A 63 20.77 -7.33 0.23
CA CYS A 63 21.72 -8.44 0.04
C CYS A 63 21.80 -8.84 -1.43
N PHE A 64 20.65 -9.03 -2.08
CA PHE A 64 20.58 -9.38 -3.49
C PHE A 64 21.13 -8.26 -4.39
N GLY A 65 20.80 -7.01 -4.08
CA GLY A 65 21.36 -5.84 -4.78
C GLY A 65 22.89 -5.79 -4.65
N SER A 66 23.42 -6.05 -3.45
CA SER A 66 24.87 -6.10 -3.20
C SER A 66 25.53 -7.25 -3.95
N LEU A 67 24.95 -8.45 -3.91
CA LEU A 67 25.45 -9.63 -4.62
C LEU A 67 25.44 -9.42 -6.13
N LEU A 68 24.35 -8.88 -6.67
CA LEU A 68 24.23 -8.58 -8.08
C LEU A 68 25.23 -7.50 -8.51
N GLY A 69 25.43 -6.46 -7.68
CA GLY A 69 26.42 -5.42 -7.91
C GLY A 69 27.85 -5.98 -7.89
N ALA A 70 28.19 -6.81 -6.90
CA ALA A 70 29.50 -7.45 -6.82
C ALA A 70 29.75 -8.41 -8.00
N PHE A 71 28.75 -9.21 -8.37
CA PHE A 71 28.80 -10.09 -9.54
C PHE A 71 29.01 -9.29 -10.83
N TRP A 72 28.29 -8.17 -10.97
CA TRP A 72 28.44 -7.27 -12.12
C TRP A 72 29.83 -6.66 -12.21
N LEU A 73 30.35 -6.11 -11.10
CA LEU A 73 31.70 -5.57 -11.03
C LEU A 73 32.77 -6.63 -11.32
N SER A 74 32.57 -7.86 -10.84
CA SER A 74 33.49 -8.96 -11.10
C SER A 74 33.48 -9.35 -12.58
N GLY A 75 32.31 -9.42 -13.21
CA GLY A 75 32.17 -9.65 -14.65
C GLY A 75 32.81 -8.54 -15.48
N LEU A 76 32.66 -7.28 -15.05
CA LEU A 76 33.31 -6.12 -15.66
C LEU A 76 34.83 -6.18 -15.61
N LEU A 77 35.36 -6.58 -14.45
CA LEU A 77 36.79 -6.76 -14.27
C LEU A 77 37.30 -7.88 -15.18
N LEU A 78 36.63 -9.03 -15.19
CA LEU A 78 36.98 -10.15 -16.08
C LEU A 78 36.95 -9.75 -17.56
N LEU A 79 35.89 -9.05 -17.98
CA LEU A 79 35.74 -8.60 -19.37
C LEU A 79 36.87 -7.64 -19.75
N THR A 80 37.23 -6.71 -18.86
CA THR A 80 38.32 -5.75 -19.11
C THR A 80 39.67 -6.47 -19.20
N LEU A 81 39.93 -7.46 -18.34
CA LEU A 81 41.15 -8.27 -18.40
C LEU A 81 41.21 -9.10 -19.69
N ALA A 82 40.09 -9.69 -20.12
CA ALA A 82 40.02 -10.42 -21.38
C ALA A 82 40.27 -9.52 -22.60
N LEU A 83 39.68 -8.32 -22.63
CA LEU A 83 39.94 -7.33 -23.68
C LEU A 83 41.40 -6.86 -23.68
N HIS A 84 41.98 -6.70 -22.48
CA HIS A 84 43.39 -6.32 -22.35
C HIS A 84 44.32 -7.37 -22.95
N ALA A 85 44.05 -8.65 -22.71
CA ALA A 85 44.84 -9.76 -23.25
C ALA A 85 44.87 -9.77 -24.80
N VAL A 86 43.79 -9.29 -25.45
CA VAL A 86 43.71 -9.22 -26.93
C VAL A 86 44.27 -7.91 -27.48
N SER A 87 43.98 -6.78 -26.83
CA SER A 87 44.29 -5.45 -27.37
C SER A 87 45.65 -4.90 -26.97
N ALA A 88 46.31 -5.49 -25.96
CA ALA A 88 47.55 -5.03 -25.33
C ALA A 88 47.53 -3.57 -24.80
N SER A 89 46.39 -2.88 -24.87
CA SER A 89 46.19 -1.49 -24.46
C SER A 89 45.13 -1.40 -23.36
N TRP A 90 45.55 -0.88 -22.19
CA TRP A 90 44.66 -0.64 -21.05
C TRP A 90 43.62 0.43 -21.36
N LEU A 91 44.02 1.52 -22.03
CA LEU A 91 43.13 2.64 -22.36
C LEU A 91 41.99 2.19 -23.28
N LEU A 92 42.29 1.39 -24.29
CA LEU A 92 41.31 0.94 -25.27
C LEU A 92 40.34 -0.08 -24.66
N SER A 93 40.83 -0.95 -23.78
CA SER A 93 40.01 -1.94 -23.07
C SER A 93 39.04 -1.28 -22.09
N ILE A 94 39.54 -0.36 -21.25
CA ILE A 94 38.69 0.38 -20.29
C ILE A 94 37.67 1.24 -21.02
N SER A 95 38.08 1.96 -22.07
CA SER A 95 37.17 2.80 -22.86
C SER A 95 36.05 1.97 -23.51
N THR A 96 36.39 0.82 -24.09
CA THR A 96 35.42 -0.08 -24.72
C THR A 96 34.43 -0.64 -23.70
N THR A 97 34.92 -1.12 -22.56
CA THR A 97 34.07 -1.59 -21.47
C THR A 97 33.14 -0.49 -20.98
N LEU A 98 33.65 0.74 -20.77
CA LEU A 98 32.85 1.88 -20.32
C LEU A 98 31.77 2.28 -21.33
N LEU A 99 32.10 2.29 -22.62
CA LEU A 99 31.14 2.60 -23.68
C LEU A 99 29.99 1.58 -23.71
N LEU A 100 30.33 0.30 -23.55
CA LEU A 100 29.35 -0.79 -23.47
C LEU A 100 28.41 -0.62 -22.27
N GLN A 101 28.95 -0.19 -21.11
CA GLN A 101 28.15 0.09 -19.92
C GLN A 101 27.18 1.26 -20.14
N LEU A 102 27.62 2.35 -20.77
CA LEU A 102 26.76 3.49 -21.09
C LEU A 102 25.62 3.10 -22.03
N LEU A 103 25.91 2.29 -23.06
CA LEU A 103 24.89 1.79 -23.99
C LEU A 103 23.86 0.93 -23.27
N MET A 104 24.31 0.02 -22.39
CA MET A 104 23.42 -0.86 -21.63
C MET A 104 22.54 -0.06 -20.66
N LEU A 105 23.09 0.97 -20.00
CA LEU A 105 22.34 1.88 -19.13
C LEU A 105 21.27 2.66 -19.90
N VAL A 106 21.63 3.24 -21.06
CA VAL A 106 20.67 3.95 -21.91
C VAL A 106 19.55 3.03 -22.38
N TYR A 107 19.89 1.78 -22.74
CA TYR A 107 18.91 0.78 -23.15
C TYR A 107 17.97 0.37 -22.00
N LEU A 108 18.53 0.19 -20.80
CA LEU A 108 17.77 -0.12 -19.59
C LEU A 108 16.81 1.01 -19.25
N VAL A 109 17.28 2.26 -19.22
CA VAL A 109 16.45 3.45 -18.95
C VAL A 109 15.32 3.56 -19.97
N ARG A 110 15.61 3.36 -21.26
CA ARG A 110 14.56 3.33 -22.29
C ARG A 110 13.53 2.23 -22.05
N THR A 111 13.98 1.05 -21.67
CA THR A 111 13.09 -0.08 -21.39
C THR A 111 12.25 0.16 -20.15
N LEU A 112 12.86 0.69 -19.09
CA LEU A 112 12.19 1.03 -17.85
C LEU A 112 11.17 2.16 -18.07
N HIS A 113 11.50 3.18 -18.86
CA HIS A 113 10.56 4.23 -19.26
C HIS A 113 9.36 3.63 -20.03
N ARG A 114 9.60 2.73 -21.00
CA ARG A 114 8.53 2.03 -21.73
C ARG A 114 7.66 1.16 -20.80
N LEU A 115 8.28 0.48 -19.83
CA LEU A 115 7.56 -0.34 -18.86
C LEU A 115 6.77 0.52 -17.88
N PHE A 116 7.32 1.62 -17.35
CA PHE A 116 6.59 2.55 -16.49
C PHE A 116 5.40 3.18 -17.22
N ALA A 117 5.53 3.49 -18.50
CA ALA A 117 4.41 3.96 -19.33
C ALA A 117 3.29 2.90 -19.48
N ARG A 118 3.60 1.60 -19.37
CA ARG A 118 2.62 0.50 -19.47
C ARG A 118 2.10 0.00 -18.13
N VAL A 119 2.96 -0.06 -17.10
CA VAL A 119 2.65 -0.53 -15.74
C VAL A 119 1.89 0.52 -14.94
N GLY A 120 1.68 1.71 -15.52
CA GLY A 120 0.45 2.45 -15.30
C GLY A 120 0.15 2.62 -13.82
N PHE A 121 1.01 3.39 -13.16
CA PHE A 121 0.68 4.05 -11.91
C PHE A 121 -0.66 4.80 -11.98
N SER A 122 -1.29 4.95 -13.16
CA SER A 122 -2.65 5.43 -13.33
C SER A 122 -3.66 4.71 -12.43
N GLN A 123 -3.64 3.37 -12.33
CA GLN A 123 -4.63 2.65 -11.52
C GLN A 123 -4.35 2.79 -10.01
N THR A 124 -3.10 2.70 -9.58
CA THR A 124 -2.72 2.93 -8.16
C THR A 124 -2.83 4.39 -7.74
N GLN A 125 -2.57 5.33 -8.64
CA GLN A 125 -2.72 6.77 -8.42
C GLN A 125 -4.20 7.19 -8.45
N GLN A 126 -5.04 6.56 -9.29
CA GLN A 126 -6.50 6.72 -9.19
C GLN A 126 -7.04 6.13 -7.90
N ALA A 127 -6.59 4.94 -7.49
CA ALA A 127 -7.01 4.32 -6.23
C ALA A 127 -6.55 5.16 -5.02
N ALA A 128 -5.31 5.65 -5.02
CA ALA A 128 -4.79 6.54 -3.97
C ALA A 128 -5.51 7.88 -3.94
N ARG A 129 -5.82 8.46 -5.12
CA ARG A 129 -6.65 9.67 -5.20
C ARG A 129 -8.06 9.43 -4.69
N HIS A 130 -8.68 8.30 -5.03
CA HIS A 130 -10.01 7.95 -4.50
C HIS A 130 -10.00 7.79 -2.98
N LEU A 131 -8.97 7.16 -2.40
CA LEU A 131 -8.84 7.00 -0.96
C LEU A 131 -8.63 8.34 -0.23
N VAL A 132 -7.91 9.29 -0.85
CA VAL A 132 -7.70 10.65 -0.31
C VAL A 132 -8.90 11.57 -0.56
N SER A 133 -9.63 11.37 -1.66
CA SER A 133 -10.79 12.16 -2.03
C SER A 133 -12.10 11.63 -1.47
N LEU A 134 -12.10 10.53 -0.72
CA LEU A 134 -13.27 10.14 0.06
C LEU A 134 -13.48 11.24 1.11
N PRO A 135 -14.51 12.09 0.98
CA PRO A 135 -14.91 12.89 2.13
C PRO A 135 -15.18 11.89 3.24
N ILE A 136 -14.56 12.06 4.40
CA ILE A 136 -15.05 11.47 5.63
C ILE A 136 -16.52 11.89 5.65
N GLN A 137 -17.41 10.96 5.29
CA GLN A 137 -18.83 11.21 5.23
C GLN A 137 -19.21 11.41 6.69
N LYS A 138 -19.16 12.67 7.12
CA LYS A 138 -19.74 13.15 8.36
C LYS A 138 -21.17 12.61 8.32
N ALA A 139 -21.44 11.68 9.22
CA ALA A 139 -22.78 11.14 9.41
C ALA A 139 -23.75 12.34 9.48
N PRO A 140 -24.91 12.25 8.81
CA PRO A 140 -25.80 13.37 8.68
C PRO A 140 -26.25 13.86 10.08
N GLU A 141 -25.81 15.07 10.43
CA GLU A 141 -26.50 15.91 11.40
C GLU A 141 -27.85 16.28 10.77
N HIS A 142 -28.88 15.47 11.05
CA HIS A 142 -30.26 15.92 10.92
C HIS A 142 -30.73 16.41 12.29
N ALA A 143 -30.39 17.67 12.56
CA ALA A 143 -31.15 18.55 13.42
C ALA A 143 -32.31 19.14 12.58
N GLY A 144 -33.52 19.12 13.14
CA GLY A 144 -34.73 19.70 12.55
C GLY A 144 -35.97 18.98 13.02
#